data_AF-A0A1X1A4D2-F1
#
_entry.id   AF-A0A1X1A4D2-F1
#
_cell.length_a   1.000
_cell.length_b   1.000
_cell.length_c   1.000
_cell.angle_alpha   90.00
_cell.angle_beta   90.00
_cell.angle_gamma   90.00
#
_symmetry.space_group_name_H-M   'P 1'
#
loop_
_entity.id
_entity.type
_entity.pdbx_description
1 polymer ?
#
loop_
_entity_poly.entity_id
_entity_poly.type
_entity_poly.pdbx_seq_one_letter_code
_entity_poly.pdbx_strand_id
1 'polypeptide(L)' 'MNPHSIATSAIEAAIETMLLPGSGPVEDAKAETLVVAYFSILAINSDEFKHYCERIRRIADRRKEAA' A
#
# COMPACT_ATOMS: atom_id res chain seq x y z
N MET A 1 -14.49 6.64 -14.96
CA MET A 1 -13.50 5.96 -14.11
C MET A 1 -14.23 4.97 -13.21
N ASN A 2 -13.74 3.74 -13.07
CA ASN A 2 -14.32 2.71 -12.22
C ASN A 2 -13.78 2.87 -10.78
N PRO A 3 -14.60 2.79 -9.72
CA PRO A 3 -14.14 2.81 -8.32
C PRO A 3 -12.92 1.91 -8.05
N HIS A 4 -12.90 0.72 -8.65
CA HIS A 4 -11.77 -0.20 -8.56
C HIS A 4 -10.46 0.39 -9.12
N SER A 5 -10.51 0.99 -10.32
CA SER A 5 -9.33 1.60 -10.94
C SER A 5 -8.79 2.80 -10.14
N ILE A 6 -9.66 3.51 -9.43
CA ILE A 6 -9.25 4.62 -8.54
C ILE A 6 -8.55 4.04 -7.31
N ALA A 7 -9.12 3.00 -6.71
CA ALA A 7 -8.54 2.33 -5.55
C ALA A 7 -7.16 1.76 -5.83
N THR A 8 -7.00 0.99 -6.91
CA THR A 8 -5.70 0.39 -7.27
C THR A 8 -4.66 1.46 -7.58
N SER A 9 -5.02 2.50 -8.34
CA SER A 9 -4.12 3.63 -8.62
C SER A 9 -3.68 4.37 -7.35
N ALA A 10 -4.60 4.61 -6.41
CA ALA A 10 -4.30 5.29 -5.16
C ALA A 10 -3.39 4.45 -4.24
N ILE A 11 -3.61 3.15 -4.18
CA ILE A 11 -2.76 2.22 -3.44
C ILE A 11 -1.36 2.16 -4.05
N GLU A 12 -1.25 2.01 -5.37
CA GLU A 12 0.04 2.00 -6.08
C GLU A 12 0.82 3.29 -5.81
N ALA A 13 0.18 4.45 -5.96
CA ALA A 13 0.81 5.73 -5.67
C ALA A 13 1.30 5.84 -4.23
N ALA A 14 0.56 5.30 -3.25
CA ALA A 14 1.02 5.27 -1.86
C ALA A 14 2.21 4.34 -1.65
N ILE A 15 2.21 3.16 -2.27
CA ILE A 15 3.33 2.22 -2.23
C ILE A 15 4.58 2.84 -2.88
N GLU A 16 4.44 3.58 -3.99
CA GLU A 16 5.55 4.28 -4.62
C GLU A 16 6.19 5.30 -3.68
N THR A 17 5.41 6.00 -2.84
CA THR A 17 5.99 6.91 -1.84
C THR A 17 6.86 6.20 -0.80
N MET A 18 6.61 4.91 -0.52
CA MET A 18 7.48 4.12 0.36
C MET A 18 8.87 3.86 -0.23
N LEU A 19 9.04 4.00 -1.55
CA LEU A 19 10.32 3.77 -2.23
C LEU A 19 11.21 5.02 -2.29
N LEU A 20 10.69 6.18 -1.86
CA LEU A 20 11.43 7.43 -1.90
C LEU A 20 12.53 7.47 -0.83
N PRO A 21 13.68 8.13 -1.11
CA PRO A 21 14.69 8.37 -0.08
C PRO A 21 14.10 9.12 1.12
N GLY A 22 14.38 8.62 2.33
CA GLY A 22 13.84 9.20 3.57
C GLY A 22 12.41 8.77 3.91
N SER A 23 11.81 7.85 3.15
CA SER A 23 10.55 7.22 3.55
C SER A 23 10.70 6.50 4.88
N GLY A 24 9.63 6.51 5.68
CA GLY A 24 9.64 5.94 7.02
C GLY A 24 8.29 5.32 7.41
N PRO A 25 8.03 5.24 8.72
CA PRO A 25 6.79 4.67 9.25
C PRO A 25 5.51 5.40 8.79
N VAL A 26 5.61 6.68 8.40
CA VAL A 26 4.47 7.48 7.94
C VAL A 26 3.99 6.99 6.58
N GLU A 27 4.90 6.76 5.64
CA GLU A 27 4.57 6.26 4.30
C GLU A 27 4.02 4.84 4.37
N ASP A 28 4.55 4.00 5.27
CA ASP A 28 4.01 2.66 5.53
C ASP A 28 2.56 2.73 6.02
N ALA A 29 2.32 3.53 7.06
CA ALA A 29 0.99 3.69 7.65
C ALA A 29 -0.02 4.24 6.64
N LYS A 30 0.41 5.14 5.74
CA LYS A 30 -0.43 5.66 4.66
C LYS A 30 -0.83 4.55 3.68
N ALA A 31 0.13 3.74 3.23
CA ALA A 31 -0.14 2.64 2.31
C ALA A 31 -1.06 1.59 2.96
N GLU A 32 -0.80 1.20 4.21
CA GLU A 32 -1.64 0.26 4.97
C GLU A 32 -3.07 0.78 5.14
N THR A 33 -3.22 2.05 5.52
CA THR A 33 -4.53 2.67 5.72
C THR A 33 -5.34 2.68 4.42
N LEU A 34 -4.73 2.99 3.28
CA LEU A 34 -5.44 2.99 1.99
C LEU A 34 -5.88 1.58 1.58
N VAL A 35 -5.04 0.57 1.76
CA VAL A 35 -5.38 -0.82 1.46
C VAL A 35 -6.58 -1.28 2.31
N VAL A 36 -6.56 -1.01 3.61
CA VAL A 36 -7.67 -1.33 4.53
C VAL A 36 -8.93 -0.56 4.16
N ALA A 37 -8.82 0.75 3.87
CA ALA A 37 -9.97 1.58 3.54
C ALA A 37 -10.67 1.09 2.26
N TYR A 38 -9.92 0.81 1.19
CA TYR A 38 -10.47 0.36 -0.07
C TYR A 38 -11.02 -1.07 -0.01
N PHE A 39 -10.43 -1.94 0.80
CA PHE A 39 -11.02 -3.25 1.08
C PHE A 39 -12.33 -3.15 1.86
N SER A 40 -12.38 -2.27 2.87
CA SER A 40 -13.57 -2.08 3.72
C SER A 40 -14.79 -1.57 2.95
N ILE A 41 -14.55 -0.79 1.89
CA ILE A 41 -15.63 -0.31 0.99
C ILE A 41 -15.84 -1.19 -0.24
N LEU A 42 -15.26 -2.39 -0.27
CA LEU A 42 -15.39 -3.38 -1.34
C LEU A 42 -14.88 -2.90 -2.72
N ALA A 43 -13.94 -1.95 -2.74
CA ALA A 43 -13.33 -1.46 -3.98
C ALA A 43 -12.21 -2.39 -4.50
N ILE A 44 -11.63 -3.20 -3.62
CA ILE A 44 -10.70 -4.29 -3.93
C ILE A 44 -11.17 -5.58 -3.25
N ASN A 45 -10.81 -6.73 -3.81
CA ASN A 45 -11.17 -8.03 -3.24
C ASN A 45 -10.11 -8.55 -2.23
N SER A 46 -10.35 -9.75 -1.67
CA SER A 46 -9.44 -10.36 -0.69
C SER A 46 -8.07 -10.73 -1.25
N ASP A 47 -7.99 -11.13 -2.52
CA ASP A 47 -6.73 -11.53 -3.16
C ASP A 47 -5.86 -10.29 -3.39
N GLU A 48 -6.47 -9.18 -3.81
CA GLU A 48 -5.81 -7.90 -3.98
C GLU A 48 -5.38 -7.30 -2.64
N PHE A 49 -6.25 -7.36 -1.63
CA PHE A 49 -5.91 -6.94 -0.27
C PHE A 49 -4.65 -7.67 0.22
N LYS A 50 -4.64 -9.02 0.11
CA LYS A 50 -3.48 -9.84 0.47
C LYS A 50 -2.25 -9.44 -0.33
N HIS A 51 -2.39 -9.28 -1.65
CA HIS A 51 -1.30 -8.88 -2.54
C HIS A 51 -0.65 -7.56 -2.10
N TYR A 52 -1.45 -6.55 -1.80
CA TYR A 52 -0.94 -5.24 -1.37
C TYR A 52 -0.31 -5.28 0.02
N CYS A 53 -0.90 -5.98 0.99
CA CYS A 53 -0.28 -6.18 2.30
C CYS A 53 1.09 -6.87 2.20
N GLU A 54 1.22 -7.90 1.35
CA GLU A 54 2.49 -8.58 1.12
C GLU A 54 3.54 -7.70 0.43
N ARG A 55 3.12 -6.78 -0.44
CA ARG A 55 4.03 -5.80 -1.06
C ARG A 55 4.53 -4.77 -0.05
N ILE A 56 3.62 -4.18 0.74
CA ILE A 56 3.95 -3.22 1.80
C ILE A 56 4.95 -3.85 2.78
N ARG A 57 4.65 -5.07 3.28
CA ARG A 57 5.54 -5.81 4.19
C ARG A 57 6.95 -5.98 3.61
N ARG A 58 7.07 -6.44 2.36
CA ARG A 58 8.37 -6.64 1.71
C ARG A 58 9.17 -5.34 1.55
N ILE A 59 8.52 -4.19 1.39
CA ILE A 59 9.21 -2.90 1.32
C ILE A 59 9.67 -2.47 2.72
N ALA A 60 8.79 -2.54 3.71
CA ALA A 60 9.09 -2.19 5.09
C ALA A 60 10.24 -3.05 5.67
N ASP A 61 10.22 -4.36 5.43
CA ASP A 61 11.26 -5.28 5.92
C ASP A 61 12.62 -4.99 5.27
N ARG A 62 12.67 -4.82 3.94
CA ARG A 62 13.92 -4.43 3.25
C ARG A 62 14.49 -3.11 3.75
N ARG A 63 13.63 -2.16 4.13
CA ARG A 63 14.10 -0.88 4.69
C ARG A 63 14.69 -1.05 6.08
N LYS A 64 14.14 -1.94 6.92
CA LYS A 64 14.72 -2.26 8.23
C LYS A 64 16.08 -2.96 8.12
N GLU A 65 16.27 -3.80 7.11
CA GLU A 65 17.56 -4.46 6.86
C GLU A 65 18.66 -3.49 6.38
N ALA A 66 18.28 -2.34 5.83
CA ALA A 66 19.20 -1.34 5.29
C ALA A 66 19.55 -0.19 6.26
N ALA A 67 18.94 -0.16 7.45
CA ALA A 67 19.11 0.88 8.48
C ALA A 67 19.95 0.37 9.66
#